data_AF-A0A401UA42-F1
#
_entry.id   AF-A0A401UA42-F1
#
_cell.length_a   1.000
_cell.length_b   1.000
_cell.length_c   1.000
_cell.angle_alpha   90.00
_cell.angle_beta   90.00
_cell.angle_gamma   90.00
#
_symmetry.space_group_name_H-M   'P 1'
#
loop_
_entity.id
_entity.type
_entity.pdbx_description
1 polymer ?
#
loop_
_entity_poly.entity_id
_entity_poly.type
_entity_poly.pdbx_seq_one_letter_code
_entity_poly.pdbx_strand_id
1 'polypeptide(L)'
;MKRIICIELFEQHKKATFYTLRFQDEELSEFDKFFNKFDSQSDFDSEMDTIASWLEIIGREGVLERHFRPEGDKRVKAIPINLGKKLRLYCFRIDDIFLLIGGGGIKHVRRFQDDSDLEEMVRIVRKAGNKLLRYYDQGKIKKEQNNTLSGKLTFTIDL
;
A
#
# COMPACT_ATOMS: atom_id res chain seq x y z
N MET A 1 0.37 -12.81 -17.32
CA MET A 1 -0.51 -11.82 -17.95
C MET A 1 0.03 -10.42 -17.68
N LYS A 2 0.06 -9.51 -18.67
CA LYS A 2 0.47 -8.11 -18.45
C LYS A 2 -0.75 -7.25 -18.15
N ARG A 3 -0.67 -6.42 -17.12
CA ARG A 3 -1.68 -5.41 -16.80
C ARG A 3 -1.05 -4.02 -16.66
N ILE A 4 -1.84 -2.99 -16.89
CA ILE A 4 -1.42 -1.60 -16.71
C ILE A 4 -1.98 -1.09 -15.39
N ILE A 5 -1.12 -0.46 -14.58
CA ILE A 5 -1.48 0.18 -13.32
C ILE A 5 -1.21 1.68 -13.40
N CYS A 6 -2.05 2.46 -12.71
CA CYS A 6 -1.90 3.87 -12.45
C CYS A 6 -1.60 4.06 -10.96
N ILE A 7 -0.53 4.78 -10.64
CA ILE A 7 -0.26 5.22 -9.27
C ILE A 7 -0.91 6.57 -9.07
N GLU A 8 -1.80 6.65 -8.09
CA GLU A 8 -2.69 7.79 -7.87
C GLU A 8 -2.42 8.37 -6.49
N LEU A 9 -2.41 9.70 -6.37
CA LEU A 9 -2.32 10.37 -5.08
C LEU A 9 -3.58 10.02 -4.28
N PHE A 10 -3.40 9.42 -3.12
CA PHE A 10 -4.49 9.09 -2.21
C PHE A 10 -4.67 10.20 -1.18
N GLU A 11 -3.61 10.49 -0.41
CA GLU A 11 -3.66 11.49 0.65
C GLU A 11 -2.28 12.12 0.85
N GLN A 12 -2.27 13.41 1.22
CA GLN A 12 -1.04 14.12 1.53
C GLN A 12 -1.07 14.68 2.94
N HIS A 13 -0.02 14.39 3.70
CA HIS A 13 0.24 14.95 5.02
C HIS A 13 1.54 15.75 5.03
N LYS A 14 1.83 16.38 6.18
CA LYS A 14 3.05 17.17 6.38
C LYS A 14 4.34 16.33 6.28
N LYS A 15 4.30 15.08 6.74
CA LYS A 15 5.49 14.19 6.80
C LYS A 15 5.41 12.95 5.93
N ALA A 16 4.25 12.66 5.35
CA ALA A 16 4.08 11.54 4.44
C ALA A 16 3.11 11.88 3.31
N THR A 17 3.30 11.25 2.15
CA THR A 17 2.38 11.29 1.02
C THR A 17 2.03 9.87 0.64
N PHE A 18 0.74 9.58 0.65
CA PHE A 18 0.18 8.29 0.36
C PHE A 18 -0.27 8.24 -1.09
N TYR A 19 0.17 7.20 -1.77
CA TYR A 19 -0.28 6.83 -3.09
C TYR A 19 -1.06 5.53 -2.99
N THR A 20 -2.00 5.31 -3.91
CA THR A 20 -2.63 4.01 -4.13
C THR A 20 -2.32 3.54 -5.55
N LEU A 21 -2.69 2.30 -5.88
CA LEU A 21 -2.63 1.78 -7.23
C LEU A 21 -4.01 1.36 -7.71
N ARG A 22 -4.30 1.66 -8.98
CA ARG A 22 -5.52 1.22 -9.67
C ARG A 22 -5.13 0.55 -10.97
N PHE A 23 -5.77 -0.56 -11.32
CA PHE A 23 -5.60 -1.12 -12.65
C PHE A 23 -6.36 -0.27 -13.67
N GLN A 24 -5.76 -0.03 -14.83
CA GLN A 24 -6.33 0.88 -15.83
C GLN A 24 -7.71 0.42 -16.35
N ASP A 25 -7.94 -0.89 -16.36
CA ASP A 25 -9.19 -1.54 -16.76
C ASP A 25 -10.24 -1.61 -15.62
N GLU A 26 -9.97 -0.98 -14.47
CA GLU A 26 -10.84 -0.99 -13.32
C GLU A 26 -11.18 0.43 -12.84
N GLU A 27 -12.35 0.57 -12.24
CA GLU A 27 -12.85 1.84 -11.71
C GLU A 27 -12.27 2.19 -10.34
N LEU A 28 -12.14 1.18 -9.47
CA LEU A 28 -11.72 1.34 -8.08
C LEU A 28 -10.23 1.04 -7.91
N SER A 29 -9.54 1.84 -7.08
CA SER A 29 -8.18 1.50 -6.67
C SER A 29 -8.16 0.27 -5.76
N GLU A 30 -6.99 -0.34 -5.58
CA GLU A 30 -6.83 -1.48 -4.66
C GLU A 30 -7.21 -1.12 -3.22
N PHE A 31 -6.97 0.13 -2.82
CA PHE A 31 -7.40 0.62 -1.51
C PHE A 31 -8.92 0.77 -1.42
N ASP A 32 -9.58 1.32 -2.45
CA ASP A 32 -11.04 1.47 -2.45
C ASP A 32 -11.74 0.11 -2.41
N LYS A 33 -11.23 -0.87 -3.15
CA LYS A 33 -11.74 -2.25 -3.09
C LYS A 33 -11.59 -2.84 -1.70
N PHE A 34 -10.44 -2.63 -1.05
CA PHE A 34 -10.22 -3.05 0.32
C PHE A 34 -11.21 -2.39 1.27
N PHE A 35 -11.33 -1.06 1.19
CA PHE A 35 -12.23 -0.29 2.04
C PHE A 35 -13.68 -0.77 1.87
N ASN A 36 -14.22 -0.77 0.64
CA ASN A 36 -15.59 -1.19 0.37
C ASN A 36 -15.90 -2.62 0.83
N LYS A 37 -14.91 -3.52 0.73
CA LYS A 37 -15.07 -4.92 1.15
C LYS A 37 -15.24 -5.05 2.66
N PHE A 38 -14.51 -4.27 3.46
CA PHE A 38 -14.47 -4.44 4.91
C PHE A 38 -15.32 -3.43 5.68
N ASP A 39 -15.56 -2.24 5.13
CA ASP A 39 -16.45 -1.21 5.71
C ASP A 39 -17.91 -1.67 5.75
N SER A 40 -18.31 -2.54 4.81
CA SER A 40 -19.64 -3.15 4.79
C SER A 40 -19.82 -4.30 5.79
N GLN A 41 -18.77 -4.67 6.55
CA GLN A 41 -18.76 -5.81 7.45
C GLN A 41 -18.51 -5.37 8.90
N SER A 42 -19.56 -5.33 9.72
CA SER A 42 -19.50 -4.86 11.11
C SER A 42 -18.46 -5.59 11.99
N ASP A 43 -18.11 -6.84 11.64
CA ASP A 43 -17.12 -7.63 12.37
C ASP A 43 -15.69 -7.06 12.26
N PHE A 44 -15.47 -6.13 11.33
CA PHE A 44 -14.17 -5.51 11.07
C PHE A 44 -14.09 -4.02 11.43
N ASP A 45 -15.13 -3.43 12.01
CA ASP A 45 -15.15 -1.99 12.37
C ASP A 45 -13.92 -1.60 13.22
N SER A 46 -13.66 -2.35 14.30
CA SER A 46 -12.49 -2.09 15.17
C SER A 46 -11.16 -2.26 14.44
N GLU A 47 -11.10 -3.16 13.46
CA GLU A 47 -9.91 -3.42 12.65
C GLU A 47 -9.67 -2.27 11.66
N MET A 48 -10.74 -1.79 11.03
CA MET A 48 -10.73 -0.65 10.11
C MET A 48 -10.35 0.64 10.84
N ASP A 49 -10.93 0.90 12.01
CA ASP A 49 -10.56 2.02 12.89
C ASP A 49 -9.08 1.99 13.28
N THR A 50 -8.58 0.78 13.57
CA THR A 50 -7.16 0.60 13.90
C THR A 50 -6.28 0.92 12.68
N ILE A 51 -6.67 0.49 11.47
CA ILE A 51 -5.93 0.77 10.24
C ILE A 51 -5.94 2.28 9.94
N ALA A 52 -7.10 2.93 10.04
CA ALA A 52 -7.22 4.38 9.88
C ALA A 52 -6.32 5.14 10.86
N SER A 53 -6.35 4.76 12.15
CA SER A 53 -5.48 5.33 13.17
C SER A 53 -3.99 5.18 12.83
N TRP A 54 -3.58 4.04 12.25
CA TRP A 54 -2.20 3.84 11.81
C TRP A 54 -1.83 4.71 10.61
N LEU A 55 -2.74 4.87 9.64
CA LEU A 55 -2.52 5.79 8.51
C LEU A 55 -2.34 7.23 9.01
N GLU A 56 -3.14 7.68 9.98
CA GLU A 56 -2.97 9.00 10.60
C GLU A 56 -1.62 9.17 11.32
N ILE A 57 -1.20 8.16 12.10
CA ILE A 57 0.10 8.17 12.78
C ILE A 57 1.23 8.28 11.75
N ILE A 58 1.19 7.48 10.68
CA ILE A 58 2.18 7.51 9.61
C ILE A 58 2.14 8.87 8.90
N GLY A 59 0.96 9.42 8.64
CA GLY A 59 0.78 10.74 8.02
C GLY A 59 1.45 11.86 8.83
N ARG A 60 1.28 11.81 10.15
CA ARG A 60 1.83 12.78 11.10
C ARG A 60 3.34 12.61 11.34
N GLU A 61 3.82 11.38 11.40
CA GLU A 61 5.19 11.08 11.81
C GLU A 61 6.18 10.83 10.66
N GLY A 62 5.67 10.49 9.48
CA GLY A 62 6.46 9.99 8.35
C GLY A 62 6.36 8.47 8.21
N VAL A 63 6.83 7.96 7.08
CA VAL A 63 6.74 6.54 6.70
C VAL A 63 7.90 5.75 7.31
N LEU A 64 7.92 5.62 8.63
CA LEU A 64 9.08 5.09 9.37
C LEU A 64 8.95 3.58 9.61
N GLU A 65 10.07 2.85 9.55
CA GLU A 65 10.09 1.37 9.66
C GLU A 65 9.36 0.84 10.91
N ARG A 66 9.41 1.57 12.02
CA ARG A 66 8.78 1.20 13.30
C ARG A 66 7.24 1.14 13.25
N HIS A 67 6.60 1.75 12.26
CA HIS A 67 5.14 1.77 12.13
C HIS A 67 4.59 0.51 11.45
N PHE A 68 5.47 -0.37 10.96
CA PHE A 68 5.09 -1.52 10.17
C PHE A 68 5.44 -2.84 10.84
N ARG A 69 4.70 -3.88 10.48
CA ARG A 69 5.05 -5.25 10.90
C ARG A 69 6.35 -5.72 10.22
N PRO A 70 7.22 -6.45 10.96
CA PRO A 70 8.38 -7.11 10.37
C PRO A 70 7.93 -8.36 9.59
N GLU A 71 7.65 -8.22 8.28
CA GLU A 71 7.09 -9.30 7.44
C GLU A 71 8.09 -9.93 6.43
N GLY A 72 9.39 -9.96 6.74
CA GLY A 72 10.40 -10.69 5.96
C GLY A 72 10.77 -10.10 4.59
N ASP A 73 9.90 -9.28 3.99
CA ASP A 73 10.21 -8.46 2.81
C ASP A 73 10.80 -7.11 3.24
N LYS A 74 11.84 -6.64 2.53
CA LYS A 74 12.53 -5.40 2.90
C LYS A 74 11.62 -4.17 2.77
N ARG A 75 10.77 -4.11 1.74
CA ARG A 75 9.98 -2.91 1.41
C ARG A 75 8.47 -3.13 1.39
N VAL A 76 8.00 -4.36 1.16
CA VAL A 76 6.59 -4.65 1.41
C VAL A 76 6.34 -4.67 2.91
N LYS A 77 5.33 -3.93 3.35
CA LYS A 77 4.94 -3.73 4.74
C LYS A 77 3.48 -4.09 4.94
N ALA A 78 3.08 -4.25 6.19
CA ALA A 78 1.69 -4.39 6.57
C ALA A 78 1.38 -3.58 7.83
N ILE A 79 0.17 -3.01 7.86
CA ILE A 79 -0.45 -2.41 9.05
C ILE A 79 -1.79 -3.12 9.34
N PRO A 80 -2.26 -3.16 10.59
CA PRO A 80 -1.66 -2.56 11.79
C PRO A 80 -0.56 -3.43 12.41
N ILE A 81 0.32 -2.82 13.22
CA ILE A 81 1.37 -3.57 13.97
C ILE A 81 0.78 -4.41 15.11
N ASN A 82 -0.39 -4.04 15.62
CA ASN A 82 -1.05 -4.66 16.77
C ASN A 82 -1.17 -6.18 16.62
N LEU A 83 -0.75 -6.91 17.64
CA LEU A 83 -0.94 -8.37 17.72
C LEU A 83 -2.43 -8.69 17.88
N GLY A 84 -2.87 -9.84 17.35
CA GLY A 84 -4.26 -10.30 17.44
C GLY A 84 -5.21 -9.78 16.36
N LYS A 85 -4.92 -8.65 15.70
CA LYS A 85 -5.69 -8.16 14.55
C LYS A 85 -5.45 -9.03 13.32
N LYS A 86 -6.53 -9.54 12.72
CA LYS A 86 -6.47 -10.42 11.54
C LYS A 86 -6.45 -9.64 10.23
N LEU A 87 -7.14 -8.52 10.17
CA LEU A 87 -7.16 -7.68 8.98
C LEU A 87 -5.81 -6.99 8.78
N ARG A 88 -5.32 -6.99 7.54
CA ARG A 88 -4.05 -6.37 7.16
C ARG A 88 -4.21 -5.57 5.89
N LEU A 89 -3.67 -4.36 5.91
CA LEU A 89 -3.45 -3.56 4.72
C LEU A 89 -1.98 -3.67 4.30
N TYR A 90 -1.73 -4.10 3.07
CA TYR A 90 -0.38 -4.25 2.53
C TYR A 90 0.06 -2.99 1.80
N CYS A 91 1.29 -2.56 2.07
CA CYS A 91 1.86 -1.34 1.53
C CYS A 91 3.28 -1.59 1.02
N PHE A 92 3.81 -0.67 0.21
CA PHE A 92 5.21 -0.64 -0.18
C PHE A 92 5.86 0.66 0.28
N ARG A 93 6.86 0.54 1.13
CA ARG A 93 7.64 1.67 1.64
C ARG A 93 8.73 2.07 0.65
N ILE A 94 8.60 3.27 0.09
CA ILE A 94 9.55 3.83 -0.88
C ILE A 94 10.69 4.51 -0.12
N ASP A 95 10.37 5.41 0.81
CA ASP A 95 11.31 6.08 1.71
C ASP A 95 10.56 6.54 2.99
N ASP A 96 11.10 7.52 3.73
CA ASP A 96 10.49 8.08 4.93
C ASP A 96 9.30 9.02 4.65
N ILE A 97 8.98 9.30 3.38
CA ILE A 97 7.94 10.24 2.95
C ILE A 97 6.86 9.54 2.13
N PHE A 98 7.23 8.64 1.23
CA PHE A 98 6.30 8.05 0.27
C PHE A 98 5.91 6.63 0.66
N LEU A 99 4.60 6.41 0.77
CA LEU A 99 3.99 5.10 0.98
C LEU A 99 3.06 4.78 -0.19
N LEU A 100 3.25 3.62 -0.81
CA LEU A 100 2.27 3.08 -1.75
C LEU A 100 1.36 2.09 -1.01
N ILE A 101 0.09 2.44 -0.86
CA ILE A 101 -0.97 1.62 -0.31
C ILE A 101 -1.50 0.71 -1.42
N GLY A 102 -1.67 -0.57 -1.11
CA GLY A 102 -2.35 -1.51 -1.98
C GLY A 102 -3.68 -1.96 -1.40
N GLY A 103 -3.97 -3.24 -1.56
CA GLY A 103 -5.12 -3.89 -0.96
C GLY A 103 -4.80 -4.52 0.40
N GLY A 104 -5.78 -5.27 0.91
CA GLY A 104 -5.66 -5.94 2.19
C GLY A 104 -6.63 -7.09 2.33
N GLY A 105 -6.45 -7.87 3.38
CA GLY A 105 -7.22 -9.08 3.60
C GLY A 105 -7.07 -9.65 5.00
N ILE A 106 -7.90 -10.64 5.29
CA ILE A 106 -7.89 -11.36 6.56
C ILE A 106 -6.71 -12.33 6.55
N LYS A 107 -5.70 -12.08 7.37
CA LYS A 107 -4.65 -13.07 7.61
C LYS A 107 -5.10 -14.12 8.60
N HIS A 108 -5.38 -15.30 8.05
CA HIS A 108 -5.71 -16.50 8.81
C HIS A 108 -4.60 -17.57 8.76
N VAL A 109 -3.63 -17.40 7.86
CA VAL A 109 -2.44 -18.27 7.71
C VAL A 109 -1.18 -17.64 8.31
N ARG A 110 -0.19 -18.47 8.68
CA ARG A 110 1.07 -17.98 9.26
C ARG A 110 1.89 -17.17 8.24
N ARG A 111 2.03 -17.66 7.02
CA ARG A 111 2.70 -16.95 5.91
C ARG A 111 1.66 -16.56 4.87
N PHE A 112 1.76 -15.35 4.32
CA PHE A 112 0.84 -14.92 3.26
C PHE A 112 0.94 -15.80 2.00
N GLN A 113 2.06 -16.50 1.80
CA GLN A 113 2.27 -17.45 0.70
C GLN A 113 1.37 -18.70 0.79
N ASP A 114 0.81 -18.96 1.97
CA ASP A 114 -0.07 -20.10 2.19
C ASP A 114 -1.54 -19.76 1.85
N ASP A 115 -1.80 -18.54 1.36
CA ASP A 115 -3.11 -18.01 0.97
C ASP A 115 -2.97 -17.30 -0.39
N SER A 116 -3.66 -17.81 -1.41
CA SER A 116 -3.52 -17.34 -2.79
C SER A 116 -3.90 -15.86 -2.95
N ASP A 117 -4.91 -15.40 -2.22
CA ASP A 117 -5.41 -14.03 -2.33
C ASP A 117 -4.42 -13.06 -1.69
N LEU A 118 -3.91 -13.42 -0.50
CA LEU A 118 -2.89 -12.62 0.19
C LEU A 118 -1.56 -12.62 -0.59
N GLU A 119 -1.17 -13.75 -1.18
CA GLU A 119 0.01 -13.84 -2.03
C GLU A 119 -0.13 -12.94 -3.26
N GLU A 120 -1.28 -12.96 -3.94
CA GLU A 120 -1.54 -12.12 -5.09
C GLU A 120 -1.48 -10.63 -4.74
N MET A 121 -2.16 -10.20 -3.67
CA MET A 121 -2.11 -8.82 -3.18
C MET A 121 -0.67 -8.37 -2.91
N VAL A 122 0.10 -9.19 -2.17
CA VAL A 122 1.50 -8.90 -1.86
C VAL A 122 2.35 -8.85 -3.14
N ARG A 123 2.05 -9.71 -4.12
CA ARG A 123 2.75 -9.70 -5.41
C ARG A 123 2.46 -8.44 -6.22
N ILE A 124 1.21 -7.98 -6.26
CA ILE A 124 0.80 -6.73 -6.93
C ILE A 124 1.52 -5.55 -6.29
N VAL A 125 1.43 -5.40 -4.96
CA VAL A 125 2.08 -4.32 -4.19
C VAL A 125 3.59 -4.31 -4.43
N ARG A 126 4.24 -5.48 -4.37
CA ARG A 126 5.68 -5.61 -4.63
C ARG A 126 6.06 -5.16 -6.04
N LYS A 127 5.32 -5.61 -7.06
CA LYS A 127 5.62 -5.31 -8.46
C LYS A 127 5.39 -3.83 -8.77
N ALA A 128 4.29 -3.26 -8.29
CA ALA A 128 3.99 -1.84 -8.42
C ALA A 128 5.06 -0.98 -7.73
N GLY A 129 5.34 -1.26 -6.45
CA GLY A 129 6.30 -0.52 -5.66
C GLY A 129 7.74 -0.59 -6.21
N ASN A 130 8.20 -1.76 -6.64
CA ASN A 130 9.52 -1.89 -7.27
C ASN A 130 9.62 -1.11 -8.59
N LYS A 131 8.54 -1.06 -9.38
CA LYS A 131 8.51 -0.30 -10.63
C LYS A 131 8.58 1.20 -10.36
N LEU A 132 7.78 1.67 -9.41
CA LEU A 132 7.76 3.05 -8.96
C LEU A 132 9.14 3.48 -8.44
N LEU A 133 9.71 2.72 -7.50
CA LEU A 133 11.04 2.98 -6.93
C LEU A 133 12.12 3.01 -8.02
N ARG A 134 12.12 2.07 -8.96
CA ARG A 134 13.08 2.07 -10.07
C ARG A 134 12.99 3.34 -10.93
N TYR A 135 11.79 3.86 -11.18
CA TYR A 135 11.63 5.07 -11.99
C TYR A 135 12.00 6.33 -11.20
N TYR A 136 11.76 6.31 -9.89
CA TYR A 136 12.23 7.34 -8.95
C TYR A 136 13.76 7.40 -8.92
N ASP A 137 14.42 6.26 -8.73
CA ASP A 137 15.90 6.15 -8.69
C ASP A 137 16.55 6.54 -10.03
N GLN A 138 15.84 6.38 -11.15
CA GLN A 138 16.28 6.77 -12.50
C GLN A 138 16.00 8.25 -12.83
N GLY A 139 15.38 9.01 -11.93
CA GLY A 139 14.99 10.41 -12.16
C GLY A 139 13.86 10.61 -13.19
N LYS A 140 13.18 9.52 -13.59
CA LYS A 140 11.99 9.54 -14.47
C LYS A 140 10.72 9.96 -13.72
N ILE A 141 10.75 9.81 -12.41
CA ILE A 141 9.79 10.34 -11.46
C ILE A 141 10.56 11.25 -10.52
N LYS A 142 10.01 12.41 -10.23
CA LYS A 142 10.66 13.41 -9.39
C LYS A 142 9.82 13.67 -8.17
N LYS A 143 10.51 13.91 -7.05
CA LYS A 143 9.89 14.49 -5.87
C LYS A 143 9.77 16.00 -6.08
N GLU A 144 8.55 16.50 -5.96
CA GLU A 144 8.22 17.92 -6.03
C GLU A 144 8.43 18.62 -4.67
N GLN A 145 8.44 19.96 -4.68
CA GLN A 145 8.66 20.77 -3.48
C GLN A 145 7.61 20.53 -2.39
N ASN A 146 6.37 20.23 -2.80
CA ASN A 146 5.27 19.91 -1.90
C ASN A 146 5.27 18.44 -1.44
N ASN A 147 6.35 17.67 -1.65
CA ASN A 147 6.41 16.23 -1.34
C ASN A 147 5.39 15.37 -2.10
N THR A 148 5.03 15.71 -3.34
CA THR A 148 4.38 14.77 -4.26
C THR A 148 5.37 14.21 -5.29
N LEU A 149 4.96 13.18 -6.01
CA LEU A 149 5.66 12.60 -7.16
C LEU A 149 5.05 13.13 -8.46
N SER A 150 5.92 13.48 -9.41
CA SER A 150 5.53 13.84 -10.77
C SER A 150 6.28 12.99 -11.80
N GLY A 151 5.76 12.95 -13.04
CA GLY A 151 6.35 12.19 -14.16
C GLY A 151 5.55 10.94 -14.51
N LYS A 152 6.25 9.85 -14.87
CA LYS A 152 5.59 8.62 -15.36
C LYS A 152 5.08 7.76 -14.20
N LEU A 153 3.81 7.92 -13.85
CA LEU A 153 3.10 7.16 -12.79
C LEU A 153 2.22 6.02 -13.32
N THR A 154 2.29 5.72 -14.62
CA THR A 154 1.57 4.60 -15.25
C THR A 154 2.57 3.53 -15.71
N PHE A 155 2.32 2.28 -15.34
CA PHE A 155 3.24 1.18 -15.59
C PHE A 155 2.57 -0.10 -16.06
N THR A 156 3.25 -0.83 -16.94
CA THR A 156 2.95 -2.24 -17.17
C THR A 156 3.67 -3.11 -16.14
N ILE A 157 2.91 -4.00 -15.49
CA ILE A 157 3.40 -5.06 -14.60
C ILE A 157 2.98 -6.43 -15.13
N ASP A 158 3.83 -7.43 -14.93
CA ASP A 158 3.51 -8.82 -15.22
C ASP A 158 2.85 -9.44 -13.98
N LEU A 159 1.69 -10.06 -14.09
CA LEU A 159 1.05 -10.92 -13.08
C LEU A 159 1.01 -12.36 -13.60
#